data_AF-K1V5D7-F1
#
_entry.id   AF-K1V5D7-F1
#
_cell.length_a   1.000
_cell.length_b   1.000
_cell.length_c   1.000
_cell.angle_alpha   90.00
_cell.angle_beta   90.00
_cell.angle_gamma   90.00
#
_symmetry.space_group_name_H-M   'P 1'
#
loop_
_entity.id
_entity.type
_entity.pdbx_description
1 polymer ?
#
loop_
_entity_poly.entity_id
_entity_poly.type
_entity_poly.pdbx_seq_one_letter_code
_entity_poly.pdbx_strand_id
1 'polypeptide(L)'
;MDADLLMQTIAEVLKKIEDYSISNRAEFEALVKKNLAMQQTDQTKKQQKRIPQITTRLEQIDKVLNKLYEDNALGTIPQDRYEQMSQKYSEEYYALKAELATLQEQLSVYENAGGRAQKFLKLTERHAAFTDLTPAILNEFISRIEVHERDQKRARYAIQHISIYFNYIGKFENEVTQLAEPTEQEIRQMREEIEEAKKEKSRAYHRSIQGSTGPKP
;
A
#
# COMPACT_ATOMS: atom_id res chain seq x y z
N MET A 1 9.94 15.76 10.58
CA MET A 1 11.00 15.73 9.56
C MET A 1 11.08 17.11 8.92
N ASP A 2 12.25 17.52 8.44
CA ASP A 2 12.39 18.72 7.60
C ASP A 2 11.95 18.39 6.15
N ALA A 3 11.36 19.34 5.43
CA ALA A 3 10.84 19.12 4.07
C ALA A 3 11.99 18.80 3.10
N ASP A 4 13.12 19.49 3.24
CA ASP A 4 14.30 19.28 2.41
C ASP A 4 14.89 17.88 2.58
N LEU A 5 14.93 17.40 3.83
CA LEU A 5 15.39 16.05 4.14
C LEU A 5 14.47 14.97 3.53
N LEU A 6 13.15 15.19 3.57
CA LEU A 6 12.17 14.27 2.98
C LEU A 6 12.34 14.20 1.46
N MET A 7 12.52 15.35 0.81
CA MET A 7 12.76 15.44 -0.63
C MET A 7 14.07 14.74 -1.03
N GLN A 8 15.13 14.91 -0.24
CA GLN A 8 16.40 14.22 -0.46
C GLN A 8 16.25 12.69 -0.35
N THR A 9 15.56 12.20 0.67
CA THR A 9 15.31 10.75 0.81
C THR A 9 14.54 10.18 -0.38
N ILE A 10 13.51 10.90 -0.85
CA ILE A 10 12.73 10.49 -2.03
C ILE A 10 13.60 10.46 -3.29
N ALA A 11 14.47 11.46 -3.47
CA ALA A 11 15.39 11.53 -4.59
C ALA A 11 16.35 10.33 -4.62
N GLU A 12 16.93 9.98 -3.47
CA GLU A 12 17.83 8.84 -3.34
C GLU A 12 17.13 7.51 -3.66
N VAL A 13 15.88 7.34 -3.20
CA VAL A 13 15.07 6.15 -3.51
C VAL A 13 14.78 6.06 -5.00
N LEU A 14 14.34 7.16 -5.62
CA LEU A 14 14.03 7.18 -7.07
C LEU A 14 15.27 6.88 -7.91
N LYS A 15 16.42 7.45 -7.54
CA LYS A 15 17.70 7.18 -8.21
C LYS A 15 18.11 5.71 -8.11
N LYS A 16 17.97 5.07 -6.94
CA LYS A 16 18.25 3.63 -6.78
C LYS A 16 17.34 2.76 -7.64
N ILE A 17 16.05 3.12 -7.74
CA ILE A 17 15.09 2.44 -8.61
C ILE A 17 15.50 2.60 -10.07
N GLU A 18 15.96 3.78 -10.47
CA GLU A 18 16.49 4.07 -11.81
C GLU A 18 17.71 3.20 -12.13
N ASP A 19 18.75 3.28 -11.30
CA ASP A 19 20.01 2.57 -11.47
C ASP A 19 19.78 1.05 -11.60
N TYR A 20 18.88 0.51 -10.79
CA TYR A 20 18.51 -0.91 -10.84
C TYR A 20 17.65 -1.25 -12.07
N SER A 21 16.71 -0.38 -12.45
CA SER A 21 15.90 -0.55 -13.67
C SER A 21 16.76 -0.58 -14.93
N ILE A 22 17.85 0.19 -14.97
CA ILE A 22 18.81 0.23 -16.09
C ILE A 22 19.74 -0.98 -16.05
N SER A 23 20.31 -1.28 -14.88
CA SER A 23 21.33 -2.33 -14.74
C SER A 23 20.75 -3.74 -14.86
N ASN A 24 19.53 -3.97 -14.36
CA ASN A 24 18.91 -5.31 -14.25
C ASN A 24 17.45 -5.32 -14.71
N ARG A 25 17.19 -4.85 -15.95
CA ARG A 25 15.84 -4.66 -16.49
C ARG A 25 14.89 -5.87 -16.32
N ALA A 26 15.36 -7.07 -16.64
CA ALA A 26 14.51 -8.28 -16.58
C ALA A 26 14.15 -8.64 -15.12
N GLU A 27 15.11 -8.51 -14.21
CA GLU A 27 14.88 -8.73 -12.78
C GLU A 27 13.95 -7.66 -12.21
N PHE A 28 14.16 -6.40 -12.57
CA PHE A 28 13.30 -5.30 -12.17
C PHE A 28 11.84 -5.48 -12.64
N GLU A 29 11.64 -5.92 -13.87
CA GLU A 29 10.29 -6.26 -14.37
C GLU A 29 9.65 -7.39 -13.57
N ALA A 30 10.39 -8.48 -13.32
CA ALA A 30 9.90 -9.61 -12.52
C ALA A 30 9.55 -9.17 -11.09
N LEU A 31 10.36 -8.27 -10.54
CA LEU A 31 10.25 -7.72 -9.21
C LEU A 31 9.03 -6.80 -9.07
N VAL A 32 8.79 -5.91 -10.04
CA VAL A 32 7.58 -5.09 -10.11
C VAL A 32 6.33 -5.95 -10.22
N LYS A 33 6.35 -7.00 -11.06
CA LYS A 33 5.24 -7.95 -11.17
C LYS A 33 5.01 -8.71 -9.87
N LYS A 34 6.07 -9.13 -9.18
CA LYS A 34 6.00 -9.80 -7.87
C LYS A 34 5.43 -8.87 -6.81
N ASN A 35 5.88 -7.61 -6.73
CA ASN A 35 5.36 -6.64 -5.78
C ASN A 35 3.87 -6.36 -6.01
N LEU A 36 3.45 -6.19 -7.27
CA LEU A 36 2.03 -6.07 -7.65
C LEU A 36 1.20 -7.29 -7.24
N ALA A 37 1.74 -8.49 -7.36
CA ALA A 37 1.08 -9.72 -6.92
C ALA A 37 0.98 -9.80 -5.39
N MET A 38 2.05 -9.41 -4.68
CA MET A 38 2.09 -9.40 -3.20
C MET A 38 1.19 -8.32 -2.60
N GLN A 39 0.97 -7.21 -3.32
CA GLN A 39 0.02 -6.17 -2.94
C GLN A 39 -1.46 -6.56 -3.10
N GLN A 40 -1.77 -7.79 -3.52
CA GLN A 40 -3.10 -8.33 -3.31
C GLN A 40 -3.39 -8.40 -1.81
N THR A 41 -4.08 -7.37 -1.32
CA THR A 41 -4.47 -7.22 0.08
C THR A 41 -5.35 -8.38 0.53
N ASP A 42 -5.46 -8.57 1.84
CA ASP A 42 -6.46 -9.48 2.41
C ASP A 42 -7.88 -9.12 1.97
N GLN A 43 -8.16 -7.85 1.64
CA GLN A 43 -9.44 -7.45 1.05
C GLN A 43 -9.62 -8.05 -0.34
N THR A 44 -8.64 -7.96 -1.23
CA THR A 44 -8.68 -8.58 -2.57
C THR A 44 -8.88 -10.09 -2.46
N LYS A 45 -8.19 -10.76 -1.53
CA LYS A 45 -8.37 -12.21 -1.28
C LYS A 45 -9.77 -12.54 -0.77
N LYS A 46 -10.33 -11.72 0.12
CA LYS A 46 -11.72 -11.86 0.59
C LYS A 46 -12.72 -11.68 -0.56
N GLN A 47 -12.51 -10.68 -1.42
CA GLN A 47 -13.34 -10.43 -2.60
C GLN A 47 -13.29 -11.62 -3.58
N GLN A 48 -12.09 -12.16 -3.87
CA GLN A 48 -11.93 -13.36 -4.68
C GLN A 48 -12.64 -14.59 -4.10
N LYS A 49 -12.64 -14.76 -2.78
CA LYS A 49 -13.39 -15.84 -2.10
C LYS A 49 -14.89 -15.60 -2.08
N ARG A 50 -15.34 -14.34 -2.12
CA ARG A 50 -16.76 -13.97 -2.09
C ARG A 50 -17.46 -14.27 -3.42
N ILE A 51 -16.79 -14.08 -4.55
CA ILE A 51 -17.33 -14.36 -5.89
C ILE A 51 -17.90 -15.78 -6.02
N PRO A 52 -17.18 -16.88 -5.74
CA PRO A 52 -17.74 -18.22 -5.87
C PRO A 52 -18.92 -18.46 -4.92
N GLN A 53 -18.92 -17.85 -3.73
CA GLN A 53 -20.06 -17.95 -2.81
C GLN A 53 -21.32 -17.30 -3.40
N ILE A 54 -21.18 -16.11 -3.99
CA ILE A 54 -22.28 -15.42 -4.67
C ILE A 54 -22.76 -16.24 -5.86
N THR A 55 -21.85 -16.73 -6.70
CA THR A 55 -22.20 -17.55 -7.88
C THR A 55 -22.97 -18.80 -7.48
N THR A 56 -22.51 -19.54 -6.47
CA THR A 56 -23.23 -20.72 -5.96
C THR A 56 -24.61 -20.33 -5.41
N ARG A 57 -24.72 -19.19 -4.72
CA ARG A 57 -26.01 -18.73 -4.20
C ARG A 57 -26.98 -18.33 -5.31
N LEU A 58 -26.51 -17.68 -6.36
CA LEU A 58 -27.31 -17.35 -7.56
C LEU A 58 -27.86 -18.63 -8.21
N GLU A 59 -27.03 -19.66 -8.39
CA GLU A 59 -27.47 -20.95 -8.93
C GLU A 59 -28.54 -21.64 -8.04
N GLN A 60 -28.42 -21.50 -6.72
CA GLN A 60 -29.44 -22.02 -5.80
C GLN A 60 -30.76 -21.25 -5.92
N ILE A 61 -30.69 -19.92 -6.04
CA ILE A 61 -31.87 -19.07 -6.23
C ILE A 61 -32.57 -19.42 -7.53
N ASP A 62 -31.84 -19.58 -8.63
CA ASP A 62 -32.40 -19.97 -9.93
C ASP A 62 -33.14 -21.31 -9.85
N LYS A 63 -32.56 -22.31 -9.18
CA LYS A 63 -33.22 -23.61 -8.96
C LYS A 63 -34.52 -23.48 -8.17
N VAL A 64 -34.50 -22.68 -7.10
CA VAL A 64 -35.68 -22.48 -6.25
C VAL A 64 -36.77 -21.71 -6.98
N LEU A 65 -36.40 -20.66 -7.73
CA LEU A 65 -37.33 -19.89 -8.56
C LEU A 65 -37.98 -20.77 -9.61
N ASN A 66 -37.22 -21.55 -10.37
CA ASN A 66 -37.76 -22.47 -11.38
C ASN A 66 -38.80 -23.43 -10.79
N LYS A 67 -38.50 -24.03 -9.62
CA LYS A 67 -39.45 -24.90 -8.93
C LYS A 67 -40.69 -24.15 -8.45
N LEU A 68 -40.54 -22.93 -7.93
CA LEU A 68 -41.67 -22.07 -7.54
C LEU A 68 -42.60 -21.76 -8.73
N TYR A 69 -42.03 -21.51 -9.92
CA TYR A 69 -42.80 -21.32 -11.14
C TYR A 69 -43.56 -22.59 -11.55
N GLU A 70 -42.93 -23.75 -11.49
CA GLU A 70 -43.57 -25.05 -11.77
C GLU A 70 -44.71 -25.34 -10.80
N ASP A 71 -44.48 -25.16 -9.50
CA ASP A 71 -45.49 -25.37 -8.45
C ASP A 71 -46.67 -24.41 -8.61
N ASN A 72 -46.42 -23.15 -8.99
CA ASN A 72 -47.50 -22.19 -9.28
C ASN A 72 -48.32 -22.59 -10.51
N ALA A 73 -47.65 -23.04 -11.58
CA ALA A 73 -48.33 -23.47 -12.81
C ALA A 73 -49.19 -24.73 -12.60
N LEU A 74 -48.77 -25.62 -11.68
CA LEU A 74 -49.52 -26.81 -11.28
C LEU A 74 -50.60 -26.53 -10.22
N GLY A 75 -50.69 -25.30 -9.71
CA GLY A 75 -51.63 -24.90 -8.66
C GLY A 75 -51.34 -25.54 -7.31
N THR A 76 -50.12 -26.03 -7.07
CA THR A 76 -49.71 -26.66 -5.80
C THR A 76 -49.40 -25.62 -4.71
N ILE A 77 -49.23 -24.36 -5.10
CA ILE A 77 -49.01 -23.21 -4.22
C ILE A 77 -50.06 -22.12 -4.49
N PRO A 78 -50.61 -21.46 -3.45
CA PRO A 78 -51.48 -20.29 -3.63
C PRO A 78 -50.72 -19.11 -4.26
N GLN A 79 -51.40 -18.37 -5.13
CA GLN A 79 -50.84 -17.22 -5.86
C GLN A 79 -50.16 -16.19 -4.94
N ASP A 80 -50.83 -15.75 -3.87
CA ASP A 80 -50.27 -14.78 -2.91
C ASP A 80 -48.94 -15.25 -2.31
N ARG A 81 -48.82 -16.56 -2.07
CA ARG A 81 -47.60 -17.15 -1.49
C ARG A 81 -46.47 -17.23 -2.51
N TYR A 82 -46.81 -17.57 -3.76
CA TYR A 82 -45.87 -17.52 -4.86
C TYR A 82 -45.32 -16.10 -5.08
N GLU A 83 -46.18 -15.08 -5.10
CA GLU A 83 -45.78 -13.68 -5.28
C GLU A 83 -44.82 -13.23 -4.18
N GLN A 84 -45.12 -13.50 -2.91
CA GLN A 84 -44.24 -13.16 -1.80
C GLN A 84 -42.88 -13.85 -1.87
N MET A 85 -42.83 -15.14 -2.23
CA MET A 85 -41.58 -15.89 -2.29
C MET A 85 -40.75 -15.51 -3.53
N SER A 86 -41.38 -15.39 -4.69
CA SER A 86 -40.72 -14.98 -5.94
C SER A 86 -40.15 -13.57 -5.84
N GLN A 87 -40.85 -12.64 -5.19
CA GLN A 87 -40.33 -11.31 -4.92
C GLN A 87 -39.05 -11.35 -4.07
N LYS A 88 -39.07 -12.05 -2.92
CA LYS A 88 -37.91 -12.15 -2.02
C LYS A 88 -36.68 -12.73 -2.72
N TYR A 89 -36.85 -13.79 -3.50
CA TYR A 89 -35.75 -14.40 -4.23
C TYR A 89 -35.25 -13.52 -5.38
N SER A 90 -36.14 -12.79 -6.05
CA SER A 90 -35.76 -11.84 -7.10
C SER A 90 -34.98 -10.65 -6.54
N GLU A 91 -35.39 -10.10 -5.40
CA GLU A 91 -34.65 -9.05 -4.68
C GLU A 91 -33.24 -9.52 -4.30
N GLU A 92 -33.13 -10.73 -3.72
CA GLU A 92 -31.83 -11.33 -3.40
C GLU A 92 -30.98 -11.54 -4.66
N TYR A 93 -31.57 -12.03 -5.75
CA TYR A 93 -30.89 -12.26 -7.02
C TYR A 93 -30.26 -10.99 -7.59
N TYR A 94 -31.04 -9.92 -7.71
CA TYR A 94 -30.54 -8.66 -8.27
C TYR A 94 -29.51 -7.98 -7.36
N ALA A 95 -29.69 -8.05 -6.04
CA ALA A 95 -28.70 -7.56 -5.10
C ALA A 95 -27.35 -8.30 -5.24
N LEU A 96 -27.39 -9.63 -5.32
CA LEU A 96 -26.20 -10.47 -5.51
C LEU A 96 -25.55 -10.27 -6.89
N LYS A 97 -26.33 -10.08 -7.96
CA LYS A 97 -25.82 -9.73 -9.29
C LYS A 97 -25.10 -8.39 -9.29
N ALA A 98 -25.66 -7.39 -8.62
CA ALA A 98 -25.01 -6.08 -8.46
C ALA A 98 -23.72 -6.20 -7.64
N GLU A 99 -23.74 -6.91 -6.50
CA GLU A 99 -22.53 -7.19 -5.70
C GLU A 99 -21.45 -7.86 -6.56
N LEU A 100 -21.81 -8.90 -7.32
CA LEU A 100 -20.88 -9.62 -8.19
C LEU A 100 -20.27 -8.72 -9.27
N ALA A 101 -21.06 -7.87 -9.93
CA ALA A 101 -20.57 -6.92 -10.92
C ALA A 101 -19.56 -5.94 -10.30
N THR A 102 -19.87 -5.37 -9.13
CA THR A 102 -18.96 -4.45 -8.44
C THR A 102 -17.66 -5.12 -8.00
N LEU A 103 -17.72 -6.37 -7.51
CA LEU A 103 -16.54 -7.13 -7.13
C LEU A 103 -15.66 -7.46 -8.34
N GLN A 104 -16.27 -7.83 -9.47
CA GLN A 104 -15.53 -8.10 -10.71
C GLN A 104 -14.87 -6.83 -11.26
N GLU A 105 -15.56 -5.69 -11.24
CA GLU A 105 -14.99 -4.41 -11.66
C GLU A 105 -13.79 -4.03 -10.77
N GLN A 106 -13.95 -4.14 -9.44
CA GLN A 106 -12.86 -3.87 -8.49
C GLN A 106 -11.66 -4.79 -8.74
N LEU A 107 -11.88 -6.09 -8.98
CA LEU A 107 -10.80 -7.02 -9.30
C LEU A 107 -10.14 -6.75 -10.66
N SER A 108 -10.90 -6.29 -11.66
CA SER A 108 -10.34 -5.95 -12.98
C SER A 108 -9.32 -4.81 -12.94
N VAL A 109 -9.48 -3.87 -11.98
CA VAL A 109 -8.50 -2.81 -11.70
C VAL A 109 -7.18 -3.42 -11.22
N TYR A 110 -7.24 -4.51 -10.45
CA TYR A 110 -6.07 -5.23 -9.97
C TYR A 110 -5.46 -6.18 -11.01
N GLU A 111 -6.27 -6.88 -11.81
CA GLU A 111 -5.85 -7.85 -12.84
C GLU A 111 -5.02 -7.22 -13.97
N ASN A 112 -5.14 -5.91 -14.19
CA ASN A 112 -4.24 -5.15 -15.05
C ASN A 112 -2.82 -4.98 -14.46
N ALA A 113 -2.36 -5.88 -13.58
CA ALA A 113 -1.01 -5.88 -13.02
C ALA A 113 0.07 -5.91 -14.13
N GLY A 114 -0.16 -6.68 -15.21
CA GLY A 114 0.75 -6.68 -16.36
C GLY A 114 0.86 -5.31 -17.04
N GLY A 115 -0.27 -4.64 -17.28
CA GLY A 115 -0.30 -3.29 -17.84
C GLY A 115 0.24 -2.22 -16.89
N ARG A 116 0.01 -2.37 -15.58
CA ARG A 116 0.54 -1.47 -14.53
C ARG A 116 2.05 -1.59 -14.40
N ALA A 117 2.58 -2.82 -14.43
CA ALA A 117 4.02 -3.06 -14.46
C ALA A 117 4.66 -2.40 -15.69
N GLN A 118 4.09 -2.60 -16.88
CA GLN A 118 4.58 -1.96 -18.10
C GLN A 118 4.52 -0.43 -18.05
N LYS A 119 3.46 0.16 -17.48
CA LYS A 119 3.35 1.62 -17.31
C LYS A 119 4.44 2.14 -16.36
N PHE A 120 4.69 1.43 -15.26
CA PHE A 120 5.74 1.81 -14.32
C PHE A 120 7.14 1.69 -14.93
N LEU A 121 7.42 0.62 -15.67
CA LEU A 121 8.68 0.44 -16.40
C LEU A 121 8.92 1.55 -17.44
N LYS A 122 7.88 1.92 -18.19
CA LYS A 122 7.98 3.05 -19.12
C LYS A 122 8.22 4.38 -18.41
N LEU A 123 7.68 4.54 -17.20
CA LEU A 123 7.88 5.73 -16.39
C LEU A 123 9.33 5.82 -15.90
N THR A 124 9.92 4.71 -15.43
CA THR A 124 11.34 4.65 -15.04
C THR A 124 12.29 4.88 -16.22
N GLU A 125 11.95 4.38 -17.42
CA GLU A 125 12.73 4.63 -18.63
C GLU A 125 12.67 6.09 -19.11
N ARG A 126 11.51 6.75 -18.98
CA ARG A 126 11.31 8.11 -19.49
C ARG A 126 12.11 9.15 -18.70
N HIS A 127 12.31 8.88 -17.42
CA HIS A 127 12.99 9.78 -16.48
C HIS A 127 14.39 9.25 -16.13
N ALA A 128 15.13 8.78 -17.15
CA ALA A 128 16.49 8.21 -17.05
C ALA A 128 17.61 9.22 -16.69
N ALA A 129 17.26 10.23 -15.90
CA ALA A 129 18.17 11.04 -15.10
C ALA A 129 17.30 11.86 -14.15
N PHE A 130 17.10 11.39 -12.91
CA PHE A 130 16.47 12.20 -11.85
C PHE A 130 17.37 13.36 -11.38
N THR A 131 18.03 14.09 -12.32
CA THR A 131 18.92 15.21 -12.01
C THR A 131 18.18 16.38 -11.35
N ASP A 132 16.92 16.62 -11.72
CA ASP A 132 16.06 17.62 -11.09
C ASP A 132 14.71 17.00 -10.71
N LEU A 133 14.50 16.69 -9.43
CA LEU A 133 13.17 16.30 -8.93
C LEU A 133 12.24 17.50 -8.94
N THR A 134 11.56 17.69 -10.07
CA THR A 134 10.46 18.65 -10.15
C THR A 134 9.22 18.08 -9.46
N PRO A 135 8.34 18.93 -8.89
CA PRO A 135 7.06 18.49 -8.36
C PRO A 135 6.21 17.71 -9.38
N ALA A 136 6.37 18.00 -10.67
CA ALA A 136 5.71 17.27 -11.75
C ALA A 136 6.14 15.79 -11.80
N ILE A 137 7.45 15.53 -11.78
CA ILE A 137 8.01 14.16 -11.79
C ILE A 137 7.57 13.40 -10.53
N LEU A 138 7.56 14.07 -9.37
CA LEU A 138 7.08 13.47 -8.13
C LEU A 138 5.61 13.07 -8.20
N ASN A 139 4.74 13.94 -8.72
CA ASN A 139 3.32 13.62 -8.87
C ASN A 139 3.08 12.51 -9.91
N GLU A 140 3.97 12.36 -10.91
CA GLU A 140 3.93 11.26 -11.86
C GLU A 140 4.37 9.92 -11.24
N PHE A 141 5.38 9.92 -10.36
CA PHE A 141 5.91 8.70 -9.75
C PHE A 141 5.22 8.28 -8.47
N ILE A 142 4.81 9.23 -7.64
CA ILE A 142 4.40 9.00 -6.25
C ILE A 142 2.91 9.33 -6.12
N SER A 143 2.17 8.35 -5.64
CA SER A 143 0.75 8.47 -5.30
C SER A 143 0.57 9.17 -3.96
N ARG A 144 1.33 8.74 -2.95
CA ARG A 144 1.31 9.34 -1.60
C ARG A 144 2.56 8.98 -0.80
N ILE A 145 2.84 9.79 0.21
CA ILE A 145 3.93 9.57 1.16
C ILE A 145 3.31 9.54 2.56
N GLU A 146 3.52 8.45 3.29
CA GLU A 146 3.11 8.31 4.68
C GLU A 146 4.32 8.52 5.57
N VAL A 147 4.28 9.55 6.41
CA VAL A 147 5.31 9.84 7.40
C VAL A 147 4.79 9.37 8.76
N HIS A 148 5.41 8.33 9.30
CA HIS A 148 4.99 7.71 10.56
C HIS A 148 5.43 8.54 11.77
N GLU A 149 4.85 8.26 12.93
CA GLU A 149 5.31 8.87 14.18
C GLU A 149 6.76 8.49 14.48
N ARG A 150 7.47 9.38 15.17
CA ARG A 150 8.82 9.12 15.66
C ARG A 150 8.81 8.03 16.72
N ASP A 151 9.80 7.14 16.67
CA ASP A 151 9.98 6.05 17.65
C ASP A 151 10.09 6.55 19.11
N GLN A 152 10.55 7.79 19.32
CA GLN A 152 10.63 8.42 20.64
C GLN A 152 10.10 9.86 20.60
N LYS A 153 9.06 10.14 21.40
CA LYS A 153 8.51 11.48 21.55
C LYS A 153 9.53 12.43 22.18
N ARG A 154 9.69 13.63 21.60
CA ARG A 154 10.59 14.73 22.03
C ARG A 154 12.10 14.51 21.92
N ALA A 155 12.59 13.38 21.43
CA ALA A 155 14.01 13.23 21.13
C ALA A 155 14.35 13.95 19.81
N ARG A 156 15.34 14.85 19.84
CA ARG A 156 15.84 15.56 18.64
C ARG A 156 16.34 14.62 17.55
N TYR A 157 16.69 13.40 17.93
CA TYR A 157 17.31 12.39 17.07
C TYR A 157 16.47 11.09 16.95
N ALA A 158 15.16 11.14 17.17
CA ALA A 158 14.35 9.94 16.98
C ALA A 158 14.28 9.53 15.49
N ILE A 159 14.42 8.24 15.24
CA ILE A 159 14.19 7.64 13.92
C ILE A 159 12.71 7.81 13.55
N GLN A 160 12.46 8.13 12.29
CA GLN A 160 11.14 8.37 11.74
C GLN A 160 11.00 7.55 10.46
N HIS A 161 10.03 6.64 10.43
CA HIS A 161 9.79 5.79 9.27
C HIS A 161 8.95 6.53 8.22
N ILE A 162 9.25 6.28 6.94
CA ILE A 162 8.53 6.85 5.80
C ILE A 162 8.12 5.69 4.89
N SER A 163 6.88 5.69 4.41
CA SER A 163 6.41 4.76 3.40
C SER A 163 6.03 5.52 2.14
N ILE A 164 6.68 5.18 1.03
CA ILE A 164 6.44 5.79 -0.28
C ILE A 164 5.55 4.85 -1.10
N TYR A 165 4.43 5.39 -1.60
CA TYR A 165 3.52 4.69 -2.48
C TYR A 165 3.69 5.22 -3.90
N PHE A 166 4.09 4.36 -4.82
CA PHE A 166 4.28 4.71 -6.21
C PHE A 166 2.98 4.58 -6.99
N ASN A 167 2.84 5.43 -8.01
CA ASN A 167 1.78 5.26 -9.00
C ASN A 167 1.96 3.93 -9.73
N TYR A 168 0.83 3.31 -10.12
CA TYR A 168 0.72 2.01 -10.78
C TYR A 168 1.08 0.78 -9.92
N ILE A 169 2.08 0.89 -9.05
CA ILE A 169 2.63 -0.26 -8.31
C ILE A 169 2.49 -0.19 -6.79
N GLY A 170 1.93 0.89 -6.23
CA GLY A 170 1.67 1.02 -4.79
C GLY A 170 2.93 1.07 -3.93
N LYS A 171 2.86 0.54 -2.69
CA LYS A 171 4.00 0.40 -1.79
C LYS A 171 5.07 -0.55 -2.35
N PHE A 172 6.15 0.03 -2.87
CA PHE A 172 7.24 -0.75 -3.43
C PHE A 172 8.25 -1.10 -2.34
N GLU A 173 8.05 -2.23 -1.67
CA GLU A 173 9.00 -2.83 -0.75
C GLU A 173 9.79 -3.91 -1.48
N ASN A 174 11.09 -3.66 -1.69
CA ASN A 174 12.02 -4.64 -2.22
C ASN A 174 13.45 -4.43 -1.72
N GLU A 175 14.35 -5.38 -1.93
CA GLU A 175 15.79 -5.30 -1.66
C GLU A 175 16.41 -3.97 -2.16
N VAL A 176 16.01 -3.48 -3.34
CA VAL A 176 16.48 -2.20 -3.92
C VAL A 176 16.08 -0.98 -3.07
N THR A 177 14.87 -0.97 -2.51
CA THR A 177 14.39 0.12 -1.63
C THR A 177 14.75 -0.11 -0.16
N GLN A 178 14.95 -1.36 0.26
CA GLN A 178 15.46 -1.74 1.58
C GLN A 178 16.92 -1.31 1.75
N LEU A 179 17.72 -1.24 0.67
CA LEU A 179 19.05 -0.61 0.68
C LEU A 179 19.00 0.92 0.92
N ALA A 180 17.82 1.55 0.92
CA ALA A 180 17.63 2.94 1.32
C ALA A 180 17.08 3.07 2.75
N GLU A 181 16.54 1.98 3.32
CA GLU A 181 16.30 1.92 4.75
C GLU A 181 17.64 1.67 5.43
N PRO A 182 18.00 2.46 6.46
CA PRO A 182 19.21 2.20 7.22
C PRO A 182 19.14 0.79 7.79
N THR A 183 20.19 -0.01 7.59
CA THR A 183 20.28 -1.38 8.11
C THR A 183 20.11 -1.40 9.63
N GLU A 184 19.74 -2.54 10.22
CA GLU A 184 19.68 -2.65 11.68
C GLU A 184 20.98 -2.22 12.38
N GLN A 185 22.13 -2.46 11.73
CA GLN A 185 23.44 -2.04 12.24
C GLN A 185 23.62 -0.52 12.15
N GLU A 186 23.25 0.12 11.04
CA GLU A 186 23.27 1.58 10.91
C GLU A 186 22.24 2.24 11.85
N ILE A 187 21.07 1.63 12.05
CA ILE A 187 20.08 2.04 13.05
C ILE A 187 20.67 1.96 14.45
N ARG A 188 21.40 0.90 14.79
CA ARG A 188 22.07 0.75 16.09
C ARG A 188 23.19 1.78 16.26
N GLN A 189 24.04 1.96 15.25
CA GLN A 189 25.11 2.96 15.25
C GLN A 189 24.56 4.38 15.38
N MET A 190 23.53 4.73 14.61
CA MET A 190 22.84 6.01 14.76
C MET A 190 22.27 6.15 16.18
N ARG A 191 21.61 5.11 16.73
CA ARG A 191 21.12 5.14 18.12
C ARG A 191 22.24 5.34 19.14
N GLU A 192 23.40 4.72 18.94
CA GLU A 192 24.59 4.86 19.78
C GLU A 192 25.20 6.26 19.68
N GLU A 193 25.41 6.79 18.48
CA GLU A 193 25.88 8.17 18.24
C GLU A 193 24.95 9.20 18.88
N ILE A 194 23.65 8.96 18.79
CA ILE A 194 22.61 9.79 19.42
C ILE A 194 22.73 9.73 20.94
N GLU A 195 22.94 8.55 21.51
CA GLU A 195 23.11 8.38 22.94
C GLU A 195 24.40 9.01 23.45
N GLU A 196 25.48 8.91 22.69
CA GLU A 196 26.77 9.52 22.97
C GLU A 196 26.69 11.06 22.88
N ALA A 197 26.03 11.60 21.85
CA ALA A 197 25.77 13.04 21.72
C ALA A 197 24.90 13.58 22.89
N LYS A 198 23.94 12.78 23.39
CA LYS A 198 23.18 13.10 24.61
C LYS A 198 24.08 13.10 25.85
N LYS A 199 24.95 12.10 26.01
CA LYS A 199 25.90 12.01 27.14
C LYS A 199 26.88 13.18 27.11
N GLU A 200 27.41 13.55 25.95
CA GLU A 200 28.37 14.64 25.81
C GLU A 200 27.74 16.01 26.09
N LYS A 201 26.51 16.25 25.62
CA LYS A 201 25.75 17.46 26.01
C LYS A 201 25.52 17.53 27.51
N SER A 202 25.16 16.42 28.15
CA SER A 202 24.99 16.36 29.61
C SER A 202 26.30 16.67 30.35
N ARG A 203 27.41 16.09 29.91
CA ARG A 203 28.76 16.37 30.45
C ARG A 203 29.17 17.83 30.25
N ALA A 204 28.91 18.41 29.09
CA ALA A 204 29.18 19.82 28.81
C ALA A 204 28.35 20.75 29.71
N TYR A 205 27.08 20.42 29.96
CA TYR A 205 26.23 21.16 30.89
C TYR A 205 26.75 21.09 32.34
N HIS A 206 27.19 19.93 32.81
CA HIS A 206 27.77 19.81 34.15
C HIS A 206 29.11 20.56 34.28
N ARG A 207 29.95 20.57 33.23
CA ARG A 207 31.19 21.36 33.18
C ARG A 207 30.91 22.86 33.28
N SER A 208 29.87 23.38 32.61
CA SER A 208 29.53 24.80 32.66
C SER A 208 28.94 25.23 34.02
N ILE A 209 28.17 24.36 34.68
CA ILE A 209 27.67 24.64 36.03
C ILE A 209 28.82 24.69 37.05
N GLN A 210 29.76 23.74 37.01
CA GLN A 210 30.90 23.71 37.94
C GLN A 210 31.87 24.89 37.73
N GLY A 211 32.00 25.41 36.51
CA GLY A 211 32.81 26.61 36.23
C GLY A 211 32.17 27.94 36.65
N SER A 212 30.84 27.97 36.88
CA SER A 212 30.10 29.18 37.30
C SER A 212 30.04 29.40 38.82
N THR A 213 30.43 28.40 39.60
CA THR A 213 30.46 28.43 41.08
C THR A 213 31.86 28.69 41.66
N GLY A 214 32.70 29.47 40.97
CA GLY A 214 33.92 30.03 41.56
C GLY A 214 33.55 31.12 42.58
N PRO A 215 34.29 31.24 43.71
CA PRO A 215 33.88 32.10 44.83
C PRO A 215 33.82 33.56 44.37
N LYS A 216 32.68 34.22 44.61
CA LYS A 216 32.58 35.68 44.52
C LYS A 216 33.50 36.28 45.59
N PRO A 217 34.20 37.39 45.27
CA PRO A 217 35.19 38.01 46.15
C PRO A 217 34.59 38.47 47.48
#